data_AF-A0AA96TCN7-F1
#
_entry.id   AF-A0AA96TCN7-F1
#
_cell.length_a   1.000
_cell.length_b   1.000
_cell.length_c   1.000
_cell.angle_alpha   90.00
_cell.angle_beta   90.00
_cell.angle_gamma   90.00
#
_symmetry.space_group_name_H-M   'P 1'
#
loop_
_entity.id
_entity.type
_entity.pdbx_description
1 polymer ?
#
loop_
_entity_poly.entity_id
_entity_poly.type
_entity_poly.pdbx_seq_one_letter_code
_entity_poly.pdbx_strand_id
1 'polypeptide(L)' 'MQKYTPIAMAYVPWQHFGSVYDLEKALQIGTIFPELNMPFLGKRGCQM' A
#
# COMPACT_ATOMS: atom_id res chain seq x y z
N MET A 1 -36.55 -8.92 -7.02
CA MET A 1 -35.85 -7.75 -6.43
C MET A 1 -34.40 -7.78 -6.91
N GLN A 2 -33.98 -6.80 -7.71
CA GLN A 2 -32.63 -6.72 -8.25
C GLN A 2 -31.65 -6.35 -7.11
N LYS A 3 -30.68 -7.21 -6.80
CA LYS A 3 -29.64 -6.89 -5.81
C LYS A 3 -28.62 -5.94 -6.46
N TYR A 4 -28.49 -4.73 -5.92
CA TYR A 4 -27.43 -3.80 -6.27
C TYR A 4 -26.13 -4.27 -5.59
N THR A 5 -25.15 -4.70 -6.39
CA THR A 5 -23.80 -5.03 -5.90
C THR A 5 -22.82 -4.00 -6.46
N PRO A 6 -22.22 -3.13 -5.63
CA PRO A 6 -21.23 -2.16 -6.10
C PRO A 6 -20.05 -2.91 -6.72
N ILE A 7 -19.58 -2.43 -7.87
CA ILE A 7 -18.71 -3.18 -8.80
C ILE A 7 -17.33 -3.51 -8.19
N ALA A 8 -16.89 -2.80 -7.15
CA ALA A 8 -15.83 -3.23 -6.24
C ALA A 8 -15.78 -2.28 -5.04
N MET A 9 -15.79 -2.81 -3.83
CA MET A 9 -15.45 -2.07 -2.61
C MET A 9 -14.37 -2.88 -1.88
N ALA A 10 -13.20 -2.29 -1.69
CA ALA A 10 -12.16 -2.89 -0.87
C ALA A 10 -12.24 -2.33 0.54
N TYR A 11 -12.04 -3.19 1.54
CA TYR A 11 -11.86 -2.74 2.91
C TYR A 11 -10.45 -2.17 3.07
N VAL A 12 -10.36 -0.93 3.54
CA VAL A 12 -9.09 -0.29 3.91
C VAL A 12 -8.97 -0.33 5.43
N PRO A 13 -7.95 -0.99 5.99
CA PRO A 13 -7.74 -1.00 7.44
C PRO A 13 -7.35 0.38 7.96
N TRP A 14 -7.70 0.67 9.21
CA TRP A 14 -7.28 1.90 9.87
C TRP A 14 -5.76 1.88 10.13
N GLN A 15 -5.06 2.90 9.63
CA GLN A 15 -3.62 3.03 9.81
C GLN A 15 -3.31 3.90 11.03
N HIS A 16 -2.39 3.43 11.88
CA HIS A 16 -1.91 4.17 13.04
C HIS A 16 -0.71 5.03 12.66
N PHE A 17 -0.61 6.22 13.24
CA PHE A 17 0.54 7.09 12.97
C PHE A 17 1.76 6.60 13.76
N GLY A 18 2.85 6.29 13.05
CA GLY A 18 4.08 5.74 13.61
C GLY A 18 5.31 6.56 13.24
N SER A 19 6.43 5.87 13.02
CA SER A 19 7.66 6.50 12.52
C SER A 19 7.49 6.96 11.07
N VAL A 20 8.14 8.06 10.73
CA VAL A 20 8.08 8.69 9.40
C VAL A 20 9.48 8.93 8.87
N TYR A 21 9.63 8.94 7.55
CA TYR A 21 10.84 9.44 6.91
C TYR A 21 10.91 10.96 6.97
N ASP A 22 12.11 11.51 6.90
CA ASP A 22 12.32 12.93 6.60
C ASP A 22 11.72 13.28 5.23
N LEU A 23 11.31 14.53 5.06
CA LEU A 23 10.53 14.99 3.90
C LEU A 23 11.25 14.74 2.56
N GLU A 24 12.55 14.99 2.50
CA GLU A 24 13.35 14.78 1.27
C GLU A 24 13.36 13.31 0.86
N LYS A 25 13.54 12.41 1.83
CA LYS A 25 13.52 10.97 1.60
C LYS A 25 12.11 10.46 1.26
N ALA A 26 11.09 10.96 1.93
CA ALA A 26 9.71 10.62 1.66
C ALA A 26 9.32 10.99 0.22
N LEU A 27 9.75 12.16 -0.25
CA LEU A 27 9.54 12.62 -1.63
C LEU A 27 10.23 11.70 -2.64
N GLN A 28 11.47 11.28 -2.37
CA GLN A 28 12.21 10.37 -3.25
C GLN A 28 11.57 8.97 -3.32
N ILE A 29 11.11 8.43 -2.18
CA ILE A 29 10.52 7.08 -2.10
C ILE A 29 9.06 7.05 -2.59
N GLY A 30 8.32 8.16 -2.46
CA GLY A 30 6.90 8.23 -2.79
C GLY A 30 5.96 7.83 -1.65
N THR A 31 6.49 7.61 -0.43
CA THR A 31 5.71 7.45 0.79
C THR A 31 6.47 8.01 2.00
N ILE A 32 5.74 8.67 2.91
CA ILE A 32 6.30 9.13 4.19
C ILE A 32 6.42 8.00 5.22
N PHE A 33 5.61 6.96 5.06
CA PHE A 33 5.54 5.83 5.97
C PHE A 33 6.51 4.73 5.53
N PRO A 34 7.53 4.39 6.35
CA PRO A 34 8.50 3.35 6.02
C PRO A 34 7.86 1.98 5.78
N GLU A 35 6.78 1.67 6.51
CA GLU A 35 6.04 0.41 6.39
C GLU A 35 5.35 0.24 5.02
N LEU A 36 5.08 1.33 4.31
CA LEU A 36 4.48 1.29 2.97
C LEU A 36 5.55 1.25 1.86
N ASN A 37 6.84 1.36 2.19
CA ASN A 37 7.92 1.27 1.22
C ASN A 37 8.20 -0.20 0.87
N MET A 38 7.37 -0.73 -0.03
CA MET A 38 7.45 -2.12 -0.49
C MET A 38 7.96 -2.16 -1.94
N PRO A 39 9.29 -2.21 -2.18
CA PRO A 39 9.84 -2.24 -3.53
C PRO A 39 9.40 -3.52 -4.25
N PHE A 40 9.03 -3.38 -5.52
CA PHE A 40 8.71 -4.53 -6.35
C PHE A 40 9.99 -5.30 -6.69
N LEU A 41 10.24 -6.41 -5.99
CA LEU A 41 11.44 -7.24 -6.20
C LEU A 41 11.30 -8.27 -7.32
N GLY A 42 10.18 -8.30 -8.06
CA GLY A 42 9.93 -9.22 -9.17
C GLY A 42 9.96 -10.72 -8.83
N LYS A 43 10.10 -11.08 -7.54
CA LYS A 43 10.39 -12.44 -7.07
C LYS A 43 9.16 -13.23 -6.60
N ARG A 44 8.00 -13.01 -7.21
CA ARG A 44 6.80 -13.82 -6.97
C ARG A 44 6.07 -14.08 -8.29
N GLY A 45 6.36 -15.24 -8.87
CA GLY A 45 5.75 -15.76 -10.10
C GLY A 45 6.26 -17.13 -10.53
N CYS A 46 7.52 -17.49 -10.23
CA CYS A 46 8.05 -18.83 -10.44
C CYS A 46 8.99 -19.19 -9.27
N GLN A 47 8.60 -20.16 -8.44
CA GLN A 47 9.57 -20.99 -7.73
C GLN A 47 10.05 -22.00 -8.77
N MET A 48 11.32 -21.90 -9.17
CA MET A 48 12.05 -22.96 -9.88
C MET A 48 12.89 -23.70 -8.85
#